data_AF-A0A4Q2XPT3-F1
#
_entry.id   AF-A0A4Q2XPT3-F1
#
_cell.length_a   1.000
_cell.length_b   1.000
_cell.length_c   1.000
_cell.angle_alpha   90.00
_cell.angle_beta   90.00
_cell.angle_gamma   90.00
#
_symmetry.space_group_name_H-M   'P 1'
#
loop_
_entity.id
_entity.type
_entity.pdbx_description
1 polymer ?
#
loop_
_entity_poly.entity_id
_entity_poly.type
_entity_poly.pdbx_seq_one_letter_code
_entity_poly.pdbx_strand_id
1 'polypeptide(L)'
;EDTRRRAGIGELTAAGGEEEVRTLIAKFNAPDARLLVSDGGFVEVAHEALIRSWPQLRQWLDADRAGLRTHRRLTEAAREWDEAGRGAEFLYNGGRLAVAAEFGVTHPEELNGLEAEFLAASLRGQEQERETELRLERERADTAERLAADRERARLIRKNFKVVAVLGSLALVCAAVAWFFYGQASSDREIAENARSAAQKSAGEAIELGRKAVRNAILSQSQALVSEARQVRDSKPIQSLLLAAAAVEVSRRQLEDRMVLPAAHQTLRDALSGVGGRGLIGHEESITAVAISADGHWALTGGGDNTARLWDLSAGDPSAKPLVLPGHDGGIDAVAFSADSRWALTGSLDNTARLWDLRAVDPSANPLVLRGHVSGITAVAFSADGHLALTGSLD
;
A
#
# COMPACT_ATOMS: atom_id res chain seq x y z
N GLU A 1 6.75 1.07 -14.82
CA GLU A 1 8.20 0.93 -14.61
C GLU A 1 8.74 2.32 -14.34
N ASP A 2 9.67 2.45 -13.38
CA ASP A 2 10.33 3.73 -13.13
C ASP A 2 11.39 3.90 -14.22
N THR A 3 10.97 4.54 -15.30
CA THR A 3 11.81 4.80 -16.46
C THR A 3 12.55 6.11 -16.29
N ARG A 4 13.65 6.22 -17.02
CA ARG A 4 14.40 7.46 -17.17
C ARG A 4 13.44 8.58 -17.61
N ARG A 5 13.41 9.69 -16.86
CA ARG A 5 12.58 10.87 -17.14
C ARG A 5 13.45 12.11 -17.20
N ARG A 6 13.10 12.98 -18.13
CA ARG A 6 13.58 14.35 -18.21
C ARG A 6 12.80 15.24 -17.22
N ALA A 7 13.46 15.68 -16.15
CA ALA A 7 12.91 16.59 -15.15
C ALA A 7 13.33 18.03 -15.47
N GLY A 8 12.43 19.00 -15.27
CA GLY A 8 12.77 20.41 -15.45
C GLY A 8 13.59 20.92 -14.26
N ILE A 9 14.52 21.86 -14.46
CA ILE A 9 15.30 22.40 -13.34
C ILE A 9 14.38 23.03 -12.28
N GLY A 10 13.34 23.76 -12.70
CA GLY A 10 12.34 24.35 -11.80
C GLY A 10 11.52 23.34 -10.98
N GLU A 11 11.47 22.07 -11.39
CA GLU A 11 10.88 20.99 -10.61
C GLU A 11 11.79 20.57 -9.45
N LEU A 12 13.11 20.73 -9.60
CA LEU A 12 14.10 20.32 -8.61
C LEU A 12 14.40 21.43 -7.60
N THR A 13 14.09 22.69 -7.92
CA THR A 13 14.40 23.85 -7.08
C THR A 13 13.57 23.98 -5.81
N ALA A 14 12.46 23.24 -5.69
CA ALA A 14 11.64 23.22 -4.48
C ALA A 14 12.45 22.78 -3.24
N ALA A 15 13.33 21.77 -3.41
CA ALA A 15 14.03 21.11 -2.31
C ALA A 15 15.32 21.81 -1.83
N GLY A 16 15.87 22.80 -2.56
CA GLY A 16 17.18 23.41 -2.22
C GLY A 16 17.51 24.77 -2.84
N GLY A 17 16.56 25.41 -3.53
CA GLY A 17 16.84 26.64 -4.27
C GLY A 17 17.71 26.42 -5.52
N GLU A 18 17.70 27.40 -6.42
CA GLU A 18 18.26 27.23 -7.77
C GLU A 18 19.78 27.03 -7.80
N GLU A 19 20.51 27.67 -6.89
CA GLU A 19 21.98 27.62 -6.83
C GLU A 19 22.50 26.26 -6.32
N GLU A 20 21.85 25.70 -5.28
CA GLU A 20 22.21 24.38 -4.75
C GLU A 20 21.93 23.28 -5.77
N VAL A 21 20.75 23.34 -6.42
CA VAL A 21 20.36 22.39 -7.47
C VAL A 21 21.35 22.44 -8.63
N ARG A 22 21.73 23.63 -9.11
CA ARG A 22 22.75 23.77 -10.16
C ARG A 22 24.11 23.21 -9.72
N THR A 23 24.50 23.41 -8.46
CA THR A 23 25.74 22.86 -7.90
C THR A 23 25.72 21.32 -7.86
N LEU A 24 24.61 20.74 -7.43
CA LEU A 24 24.42 19.28 -7.41
C LEU A 24 24.41 18.69 -8.83
N ILE A 25 23.70 19.33 -9.77
CA ILE A 25 23.70 18.92 -11.18
C ILE A 25 25.12 18.93 -11.74
N ALA A 26 25.90 20.00 -11.49
CA ALA A 26 27.28 20.09 -11.95
C ALA A 26 28.17 18.99 -11.36
N LYS A 27 27.99 18.66 -10.07
CA LYS A 27 28.71 17.57 -9.41
C LYS A 27 28.40 16.21 -10.03
N PHE A 28 27.13 15.92 -10.29
CA PHE A 28 26.71 14.63 -10.86
C PHE A 28 26.93 14.53 -12.37
N ASN A 29 27.07 15.65 -13.08
CA ASN A 29 27.46 15.72 -14.49
C ASN A 29 28.98 15.87 -14.68
N ALA A 30 29.77 15.84 -13.60
CA ALA A 30 31.22 15.95 -13.70
C ALA A 30 31.81 14.81 -14.58
N PRO A 31 32.94 15.05 -15.28
CA PRO A 31 33.53 14.08 -16.21
C PRO A 31 33.79 12.70 -15.60
N ASP A 32 34.04 12.66 -14.29
CA ASP A 32 34.35 11.47 -13.51
C ASP A 32 33.11 10.76 -12.95
N ALA A 33 31.96 11.45 -12.87
CA ALA A 33 30.70 10.89 -12.36
C ALA A 33 29.76 10.44 -13.47
N ARG A 34 29.44 11.35 -14.42
CA ARG A 34 28.53 11.11 -15.57
C ARG A 34 27.20 10.44 -15.18
N LEU A 35 26.64 10.80 -14.03
CA LEU A 35 25.42 10.20 -13.49
C LEU A 35 24.16 10.88 -14.02
N LEU A 36 24.27 12.15 -14.41
CA LEU A 36 23.19 12.94 -15.00
C LEU A 36 23.61 13.49 -16.37
N VAL A 37 22.61 13.71 -17.23
CA VAL A 37 22.72 14.48 -18.48
C VAL A 37 21.83 15.71 -18.32
N SER A 38 22.34 16.89 -18.69
CA SER A 38 21.61 18.15 -18.61
C SER A 38 21.60 18.86 -19.96
N ASP A 39 20.45 19.42 -20.34
CA ASP A 39 20.28 20.24 -21.55
C ASP A 39 19.39 21.45 -21.23
N GLY A 40 20.01 22.64 -21.21
CA GLY A 40 19.43 24.00 -21.25
C GLY A 40 18.39 24.42 -20.20
N GLY A 41 17.78 23.47 -19.50
CA GLY A 41 16.61 23.65 -18.63
C GLY A 41 16.07 22.33 -18.07
N PHE A 42 16.66 21.20 -18.45
CA PHE A 42 16.26 19.88 -17.99
C PHE A 42 17.45 19.03 -17.56
N VAL A 43 17.15 18.06 -16.71
CA VAL A 43 18.09 17.06 -16.19
C VAL A 43 17.47 15.67 -16.31
N GLU A 44 18.28 14.70 -16.67
CA GLU A 44 17.88 13.31 -16.81
C GLU A 44 18.98 12.40 -16.27
N VAL A 45 18.62 11.24 -15.72
CA VAL A 45 19.60 10.22 -15.31
C VAL A 45 20.35 9.71 -16.54
N ALA A 46 21.69 9.70 -16.53
CA ALA A 46 22.46 9.41 -17.74
C ALA A 46 22.15 8.05 -18.37
N HIS A 47 21.89 7.03 -17.54
CA HIS A 47 21.53 5.70 -18.00
C HIS A 47 20.50 5.04 -17.09
N GLU A 48 19.52 4.35 -17.68
CA GLU A 48 18.51 3.58 -16.93
C GLU A 48 19.12 2.49 -16.03
N ALA A 49 20.33 2.02 -16.34
CA ALA A 49 21.07 1.08 -15.52
C ALA A 49 21.35 1.65 -14.12
N LEU A 50 21.49 2.98 -13.97
CA LEU A 50 21.67 3.60 -12.65
C LEU A 50 20.43 3.41 -11.77
N ILE A 51 19.23 3.57 -12.34
CA ILE A 51 17.96 3.33 -11.63
C ILE A 51 17.82 1.84 -11.26
N ARG A 52 18.33 0.94 -12.11
CA ARG A 52 18.23 -0.51 -11.91
C ARG A 52 19.34 -1.10 -11.02
N SER A 53 20.51 -0.49 -10.97
CA SER A 53 21.70 -1.10 -10.38
C SER A 53 22.25 -0.31 -9.19
N TRP A 54 21.66 0.83 -8.85
CA TRP A 54 22.02 1.60 -7.65
C TRP A 54 21.04 1.31 -6.50
N PRO A 55 21.42 0.50 -5.49
CA PRO A 55 20.48 0.04 -4.47
C PRO A 55 19.87 1.17 -3.64
N GLN A 56 20.68 2.19 -3.30
CA GLN A 56 20.24 3.35 -2.53
C GLN A 56 19.20 4.19 -3.30
N LEU A 57 19.45 4.46 -4.59
CA LEU A 57 18.48 5.15 -5.45
C LEU A 57 17.17 4.37 -5.55
N ARG A 58 17.25 3.03 -5.67
CA ARG A 58 16.07 2.18 -5.70
C ARG A 58 15.30 2.21 -4.38
N GLN A 59 15.99 2.15 -3.24
CA GLN A 59 15.36 2.24 -1.94
C GLN A 59 14.59 3.56 -1.77
N TRP A 60 15.16 4.68 -2.21
CA TRP A 60 14.48 5.98 -2.22
C TRP A 60 13.24 5.98 -3.13
N LEU A 61 13.34 5.42 -4.34
CA LEU A 61 12.21 5.31 -5.26
C LEU A 61 11.08 4.40 -4.76
N ASP A 62 11.43 3.30 -4.08
CA ASP A 62 10.45 2.37 -3.51
C ASP A 62 9.79 2.92 -2.23
N ALA A 63 10.50 3.75 -1.46
CA ALA A 63 9.99 4.36 -0.23
C ALA A 63 8.79 5.28 -0.46
N ASP A 64 8.78 6.07 -1.55
CA ASP A 64 7.66 6.95 -1.89
C ASP A 64 7.25 6.90 -3.38
N ARG A 65 6.97 5.69 -3.87
CA ARG A 65 6.51 5.54 -5.26
C ARG A 65 5.15 6.22 -5.52
N ALA A 66 4.29 6.29 -4.50
CA ALA A 66 2.95 6.86 -4.63
C ALA A 66 3.00 8.39 -4.66
N GLY A 67 3.74 9.02 -3.74
CA GLY A 67 3.94 10.47 -3.70
C GLY A 67 4.65 10.97 -4.96
N LEU A 68 5.71 10.31 -5.42
CA LEU A 68 6.39 10.66 -6.68
C LEU A 68 5.47 10.67 -7.92
N ARG A 69 4.45 9.80 -7.95
CA ARG A 69 3.45 9.81 -9.04
C ARG A 69 2.45 10.94 -8.89
N THR A 70 2.04 11.23 -7.66
CA THR A 70 1.14 12.35 -7.35
C THR A 70 1.82 13.66 -7.67
N HIS A 71 3.06 13.86 -7.22
CA HIS A 71 3.89 15.01 -7.53
C HIS A 71 4.02 15.21 -9.04
N ARG A 72 4.35 14.16 -9.80
CA ARG A 72 4.45 14.26 -11.27
C ARG A 72 3.17 14.75 -11.93
N ARG A 73 2.02 14.19 -11.55
CA ARG A 73 0.72 14.61 -12.09
C ARG A 73 0.39 16.05 -11.71
N LEU A 74 0.79 16.45 -10.51
CA LEU A 74 0.63 17.81 -10.04
C LEU A 74 1.49 18.79 -10.86
N THR A 75 2.77 18.46 -11.10
CA THR A 75 3.66 19.25 -11.95
C THR A 75 3.10 19.42 -13.36
N GLU A 76 2.59 18.34 -13.97
CA GLU A 76 1.99 18.37 -15.31
C GLU A 76 0.73 19.25 -15.34
N ALA A 77 -0.17 19.07 -14.37
CA ALA A 77 -1.41 19.84 -14.29
C ALA A 77 -1.16 21.33 -13.99
N ALA A 78 -0.20 21.64 -13.12
CA ALA A 78 0.14 23.02 -12.79
C ALA A 78 0.73 23.76 -13.99
N ARG A 79 1.56 23.08 -14.81
CA ARG A 79 2.06 23.64 -16.07
C ARG A 79 0.94 23.84 -17.09
N GLU A 80 0.09 22.84 -17.29
CA GLU A 80 -1.03 22.96 -18.23
C GLU A 80 -1.97 24.11 -17.83
N TRP A 81 -2.25 24.25 -16.54
CA TRP A 81 -3.03 25.36 -16.00
C TRP A 81 -2.37 26.73 -16.26
N ASP A 82 -1.05 26.85 -16.08
CA ASP A 82 -0.33 28.10 -16.35
C ASP A 82 -0.32 28.44 -17.84
N GLU A 83 -0.02 27.46 -18.70
CA GLU A 83 0.01 27.60 -20.15
C GLU A 83 -1.38 27.93 -20.73
N ALA A 84 -2.44 27.40 -20.13
CA ALA A 84 -3.82 27.67 -20.53
C ALA A 84 -4.38 29.00 -19.96
N GLY A 85 -3.56 29.81 -19.28
CA GLY A 85 -3.98 31.12 -18.76
C GLY A 85 -4.74 31.06 -17.44
N ARG A 86 -4.54 30.00 -16.65
CA ARG A 86 -5.02 29.83 -15.28
C ARG A 86 -6.54 29.71 -15.12
N GLY A 87 -7.21 29.10 -16.09
CA GLY A 87 -8.65 28.83 -16.07
C GLY A 87 -9.10 27.89 -14.93
N ALA A 88 -10.34 28.07 -14.46
CA ALA A 88 -10.92 27.27 -13.37
C ALA A 88 -11.19 25.81 -13.79
N GLU A 89 -11.36 25.57 -15.09
CA GLU A 89 -11.64 24.27 -15.70
C GLU A 89 -10.47 23.27 -15.60
N PHE A 90 -9.25 23.75 -15.36
CA PHE A 90 -8.05 22.93 -15.18
C PHE A 90 -7.77 22.61 -13.71
N LEU A 91 -8.46 23.27 -12.78
CA LEU A 91 -8.25 23.06 -11.35
C LEU A 91 -8.68 21.65 -10.95
N TYR A 92 -7.96 21.08 -10.00
CA TYR A 92 -8.34 19.79 -9.45
C TYR A 92 -9.63 19.92 -8.63
N ASN A 93 -10.48 18.91 -8.73
CA ASN A 93 -11.70 18.77 -7.93
C ASN A 93 -11.85 17.34 -7.37
N GLY A 94 -12.75 17.20 -6.40
CA GLY A 94 -13.12 15.91 -5.80
C GLY A 94 -11.92 15.08 -5.33
N GLY A 95 -11.90 13.79 -5.70
CA GLY A 95 -10.86 12.86 -5.26
C GLY A 95 -9.46 13.18 -5.76
N ARG A 96 -9.31 13.86 -6.91
CA ARG A 96 -8.00 14.26 -7.44
C ARG A 96 -7.39 15.38 -6.61
N LEU A 97 -8.21 16.34 -6.18
CA LEU A 97 -7.80 17.40 -5.27
C LEU A 97 -7.45 16.83 -3.88
N ALA A 98 -8.23 15.89 -3.36
CA ALA A 98 -7.98 15.27 -2.06
C ALA A 98 -6.58 14.63 -1.98
N VAL A 99 -6.22 13.81 -2.98
CA VAL A 99 -4.90 13.14 -3.04
C VAL A 99 -3.77 14.15 -3.20
N ALA A 100 -3.95 15.19 -4.02
CA ALA A 100 -2.92 16.20 -4.24
C ALA A 100 -2.74 17.16 -3.04
N ALA A 101 -3.83 17.46 -2.32
CA ALA A 101 -3.80 18.24 -1.08
C ALA A 101 -3.10 17.47 0.05
N GLU A 102 -3.37 16.17 0.19
CA GLU A 102 -2.67 15.30 1.14
C GLU A 102 -1.16 15.26 0.84
N PHE A 103 -0.79 15.13 -0.43
CA PHE A 103 0.62 15.22 -0.85
C PHE A 103 1.24 16.57 -0.45
N GLY A 104 0.58 17.69 -0.74
CA GLY A 104 1.11 19.02 -0.40
C GLY A 104 1.23 19.30 1.10
N VAL A 105 0.46 18.63 1.94
CA VAL A 105 0.59 18.71 3.42
C VAL A 105 1.73 17.83 3.94
N THR A 106 1.93 16.67 3.32
CA THR A 106 2.92 15.68 3.75
C THR A 106 4.33 15.99 3.26
N HIS A 107 4.47 16.65 2.10
CA HIS A 107 5.74 16.98 1.45
C HIS A 107 5.78 18.45 1.00
N PRO A 108 5.58 19.43 1.91
CA PRO A 108 5.50 20.84 1.54
C PRO A 108 6.80 21.39 0.91
N GLU A 109 7.95 20.81 1.27
CA GLU A 109 9.27 21.16 0.73
C GLU A 109 9.50 20.68 -0.70
N GLU A 110 8.69 19.75 -1.20
CA GLU A 110 8.81 19.23 -2.57
C GLU A 110 8.02 20.06 -3.59
N LEU A 111 7.09 20.91 -3.13
CA LEU A 111 6.27 21.74 -4.00
C LEU A 111 7.02 22.96 -4.50
N ASN A 112 7.08 23.14 -5.83
CA ASN A 112 7.51 24.41 -6.39
C ASN A 112 6.39 25.46 -6.30
N GLY A 113 6.75 26.73 -6.55
CA GLY A 113 5.83 27.85 -6.42
C GLY A 113 4.58 27.72 -7.31
N LEU A 114 4.72 27.17 -8.52
CA LEU A 114 3.60 27.01 -9.44
C LEU A 114 2.63 25.91 -8.97
N GLU A 115 3.15 24.79 -8.48
CA GLU A 115 2.34 23.69 -7.92
C GLU A 115 1.60 24.13 -6.66
N ALA A 116 2.27 24.89 -5.78
CA ALA A 116 1.65 25.46 -4.59
C ALA A 116 0.51 26.44 -4.96
N GLU A 117 0.73 27.30 -5.97
CA GLU A 117 -0.30 28.21 -6.47
C GLU A 117 -1.49 27.46 -7.07
N PHE A 118 -1.23 26.41 -7.87
CA PHE A 118 -2.25 25.57 -8.48
C PHE A 118 -3.09 24.83 -7.43
N LEU A 119 -2.45 24.22 -6.42
CA LEU A 119 -3.15 23.56 -5.31
C LEU A 119 -4.01 24.55 -4.53
N ALA A 120 -3.45 25.72 -4.21
CA ALA A 120 -4.17 26.74 -3.47
C ALA A 120 -5.37 27.28 -4.29
N ALA A 121 -5.22 27.44 -5.61
CA ALA A 121 -6.33 27.80 -6.49
C ALA A 121 -7.41 26.72 -6.53
N SER A 122 -7.01 25.44 -6.63
CA SER A 122 -7.93 24.30 -6.64
C SER A 122 -8.72 24.17 -5.34
N LEU A 123 -8.07 24.34 -4.19
CA LEU A 123 -8.71 24.35 -2.87
C LEU A 123 -9.70 25.50 -2.71
N ARG A 124 -9.33 26.71 -3.16
CA ARG A 124 -10.26 27.86 -3.15
C ARG A 124 -11.46 27.64 -4.05
N GLY A 125 -11.27 27.03 -5.22
CA GLY A 125 -12.35 26.67 -6.14
C GLY A 125 -13.36 25.72 -5.50
N GLN A 126 -12.86 24.68 -4.81
CA GLN A 126 -13.72 23.72 -4.12
C GLN A 126 -14.56 24.35 -3.00
N GLU A 127 -13.98 25.24 -2.19
CA GLU A 127 -14.75 25.88 -1.12
C GLU A 127 -15.82 26.83 -1.70
N GLN A 128 -15.50 27.55 -2.78
CA GLN A 128 -16.47 28.41 -3.46
C GLN A 128 -17.66 27.62 -4.02
N GLU A 129 -17.41 26.49 -4.68
CA GLU A 129 -18.49 25.61 -5.16
C GLU A 129 -19.38 25.15 -4.00
N ARG A 130 -18.77 24.72 -2.90
CA ARG A 130 -19.50 24.25 -1.70
C ARG A 130 -20.32 25.36 -1.05
N GLU A 131 -19.79 26.56 -0.97
CA GLU A 131 -20.53 27.73 -0.47
C GLU A 131 -21.69 28.11 -1.37
N THR A 132 -21.51 28.05 -2.70
CA THR A 132 -22.61 28.33 -3.65
C THR A 132 -23.73 27.31 -3.55
N GLU A 133 -23.39 26.03 -3.38
CA GLU A 133 -24.37 24.96 -3.20
C GLU A 133 -25.17 25.15 -1.90
N LEU A 134 -24.47 25.41 -0.79
CA LEU A 134 -25.12 25.70 0.50
C LEU A 134 -25.98 26.97 0.45
N ARG A 135 -25.57 27.99 -0.29
CA ARG A 135 -26.37 29.21 -0.48
C ARG A 135 -27.65 28.91 -1.27
N LEU A 136 -27.56 28.14 -2.35
CA LEU A 136 -28.71 27.72 -3.15
C LEU A 136 -29.68 26.87 -2.33
N GLU A 137 -29.18 25.99 -1.46
CA GLU A 137 -30.00 25.20 -0.54
C GLU A 137 -30.72 26.08 0.49
N ARG A 138 -30.03 27.06 1.08
CA ARG A 138 -30.64 28.03 2.01
C ARG A 138 -31.71 28.88 1.32
N GLU A 139 -31.46 29.36 0.11
CA GLU A 139 -32.45 30.13 -0.67
C GLU A 139 -33.69 29.27 -1.01
N ARG A 140 -33.51 27.97 -1.27
CA ARG A 140 -34.61 27.02 -1.46
C ARG A 140 -35.39 26.74 -0.17
N ALA A 141 -34.71 26.66 0.96
CA ALA A 141 -35.34 26.48 2.27
C ALA A 141 -36.17 27.72 2.67
N ASP A 142 -35.60 28.91 2.52
CA ASP A 142 -36.27 30.19 2.81
C ASP A 142 -37.51 30.40 1.93
N THR A 143 -37.42 30.05 0.64
CA THR A 143 -38.56 30.17 -0.28
C THR A 143 -39.66 29.15 0.07
N ALA A 144 -39.29 27.93 0.46
CA ALA A 144 -40.24 26.92 0.93
C ALA A 144 -40.92 27.35 2.25
N GLU A 145 -40.18 27.97 3.17
CA GLU A 145 -40.70 28.46 4.45
C GLU A 145 -41.64 29.67 4.26
N ARG A 146 -41.31 30.61 3.36
CA ARG A 146 -42.20 31.73 2.99
C ARG A 146 -43.51 31.23 2.36
N LEU A 147 -43.42 30.23 1.48
CA LEU A 147 -44.60 29.58 0.89
C LEU A 147 -45.43 28.81 1.93
N ALA A 148 -44.81 28.26 2.97
CA ALA A 148 -45.49 27.62 4.08
C ALA A 148 -46.18 28.64 5.01
N ALA A 149 -45.52 29.77 5.31
CA ALA A 149 -46.07 30.86 6.13
C ALA A 149 -47.23 31.61 5.45
N ASP A 150 -47.16 31.79 4.12
CA ASP A 150 -48.25 32.41 3.35
C ASP A 150 -49.50 31.51 3.28
N ARG A 151 -49.32 30.18 3.27
CA ARG A 151 -50.43 29.22 3.35
C ARG A 151 -51.13 29.22 4.71
N GLU A 152 -50.44 29.63 5.77
CA GLU A 152 -51.01 29.75 7.11
C GLU A 152 -51.83 31.05 7.27
N ARG A 153 -51.37 32.15 6.68
CA ARG A 153 -52.08 33.45 6.67
C ARG A 153 -53.30 33.48 5.73
N ALA A 154 -53.34 32.63 4.71
CA ALA A 154 -54.44 32.56 3.75
C ALA A 154 -55.70 31.83 4.28
N ARG A 155 -55.65 31.12 5.43
CA ARG A 155 -56.81 30.39 5.99
C ARG A 155 -57.85 31.26 6.69
N LEU A 156 -57.57 32.54 6.97
CA LEU A 156 -58.46 33.39 7.77
C LEU A 156 -59.29 34.40 6.99
N ILE A 157 -59.23 34.47 5.65
CA ILE A 157 -59.92 35.53 4.92
C ILE A 157 -60.78 35.00 3.76
N ARG A 158 -62.10 35.16 3.98
CA ARG A 158 -63.22 35.30 3.03
C ARG A 158 -64.09 34.07 2.72
N LYS A 159 -65.17 34.00 3.50
CA LYS A 159 -66.53 33.74 3.01
C LYS A 159 -66.91 34.80 1.96
N ASN A 160 -67.14 34.38 0.71
CA ASN A 160 -68.26 34.86 -0.11
C ASN A 160 -68.52 33.93 -1.31
N PHE A 161 -69.79 33.52 -1.43
CA PHE A 161 -70.25 32.24 -1.97
C PHE A 161 -70.36 32.16 -3.52
N LYS A 162 -69.66 33.01 -4.29
CA LYS A 162 -69.65 32.92 -5.78
C LYS A 162 -68.27 32.73 -6.39
N VAL A 163 -67.20 32.96 -5.63
CA VAL A 163 -65.81 32.71 -6.06
C VAL A 163 -65.42 31.23 -5.84
N VAL A 164 -66.11 30.53 -4.94
CA VAL A 164 -65.86 29.12 -4.59
C VAL A 164 -66.08 28.16 -5.76
N ALA A 165 -67.00 28.46 -6.69
CA ALA A 165 -67.25 27.59 -7.85
C ALA A 165 -66.15 27.68 -8.92
N VAL A 166 -65.66 28.90 -9.22
CA VAL A 166 -64.57 29.11 -10.19
C VAL A 166 -63.21 28.75 -9.59
N LEU A 167 -63.00 28.99 -8.29
CA LEU A 167 -61.82 28.49 -7.59
C LEU A 167 -61.88 26.97 -7.41
N GLY A 168 -63.06 26.37 -7.29
CA GLY A 168 -63.23 24.92 -7.22
C GLY A 168 -62.85 24.23 -8.52
N SER A 169 -63.26 24.78 -9.67
CA SER A 169 -62.84 24.27 -10.99
C SER A 169 -61.35 24.54 -11.27
N LEU A 170 -60.84 25.71 -10.92
CA LEU A 170 -59.41 26.02 -11.04
C LEU A 170 -58.56 25.16 -10.10
N ALA A 171 -59.03 24.87 -8.88
CA ALA A 171 -58.39 23.96 -7.94
C ALA A 171 -58.44 22.51 -8.44
N LEU A 172 -59.52 22.09 -9.09
CA LEU A 172 -59.61 20.78 -9.74
C LEU A 172 -58.64 20.66 -10.91
N VAL A 173 -58.51 21.71 -11.74
CA VAL A 173 -57.53 21.76 -12.83
C VAL A 173 -56.11 21.79 -12.27
N CYS A 174 -55.82 22.61 -11.26
CA CYS A 174 -54.52 22.64 -10.60
C CYS A 174 -54.21 21.32 -9.89
N ALA A 175 -55.20 20.64 -9.31
CA ALA A 175 -55.03 19.32 -8.71
C ALA A 175 -54.83 18.23 -9.77
N ALA A 176 -55.49 18.30 -10.92
CA ALA A 176 -55.29 17.40 -12.04
C ALA A 176 -53.91 17.61 -12.69
N VAL A 177 -53.49 18.87 -12.84
CA VAL A 177 -52.15 19.25 -13.32
C VAL A 177 -51.09 18.84 -12.29
N ALA A 178 -51.31 19.08 -11.01
CA ALA A 178 -50.41 18.63 -9.95
C ALA A 178 -50.36 17.09 -9.85
N TRP A 179 -51.48 16.39 -10.03
CA TRP A 179 -51.53 14.92 -10.07
C TRP A 179 -50.85 14.36 -11.31
N PHE A 180 -50.99 15.01 -12.46
CA PHE A 180 -50.30 14.67 -13.70
C PHE A 180 -48.78 14.89 -13.57
N PHE A 181 -48.35 16.05 -13.06
CA PHE A 181 -46.94 16.33 -12.80
C PHE A 181 -46.37 15.51 -11.64
N TYR A 182 -47.17 15.17 -10.62
CA TYR A 182 -46.78 14.27 -9.54
C TYR A 182 -46.62 12.84 -10.05
N GLY A 183 -47.51 12.37 -10.92
CA GLY A 183 -47.40 11.07 -11.61
C GLY A 183 -46.20 11.02 -12.54
N GLN A 184 -45.91 12.11 -13.27
CA GLN A 184 -44.75 12.23 -14.13
C GLN A 184 -43.44 12.27 -13.30
N ALA A 185 -43.40 13.06 -12.23
CA ALA A 185 -42.25 13.12 -11.32
C ALA A 185 -42.07 11.86 -10.47
N SER A 186 -43.14 11.15 -10.10
CA SER A 186 -43.05 9.85 -9.40
C SER A 186 -42.55 8.77 -10.34
N SER A 187 -42.98 8.80 -11.61
CA SER A 187 -42.46 7.91 -12.64
C SER A 187 -40.98 8.19 -12.93
N ASP A 188 -40.57 9.45 -13.02
CA ASP A 188 -39.16 9.83 -13.23
C ASP A 188 -38.27 9.45 -12.04
N ARG A 189 -38.77 9.56 -10.80
CA ARG A 189 -38.06 9.08 -9.60
C ARG A 189 -37.91 7.56 -9.60
N GLU A 190 -38.97 6.82 -9.93
CA GLU A 190 -38.92 5.37 -10.02
C GLU A 190 -37.96 4.89 -11.12
N ILE A 191 -37.95 5.57 -12.27
CA ILE A 191 -36.98 5.32 -13.36
C ILE A 191 -35.55 5.64 -12.89
N ALA A 192 -35.33 6.75 -12.20
CA ALA A 192 -34.01 7.13 -11.70
C ALA A 192 -33.49 6.20 -10.60
N GLU A 193 -34.36 5.73 -9.69
CA GLU A 193 -34.01 4.75 -8.66
C GLU A 193 -33.72 3.38 -9.25
N ASN A 194 -34.55 2.93 -10.21
CA ASN A 194 -34.30 1.69 -10.94
C ASN A 194 -33.01 1.77 -11.76
N ALA A 195 -32.70 2.91 -12.38
CA ALA A 195 -31.44 3.14 -13.10
C ALA A 195 -30.24 3.16 -12.15
N ARG A 196 -30.35 3.76 -10.95
CA ARG A 196 -29.30 3.73 -9.92
C ARG A 196 -29.06 2.32 -9.38
N SER A 197 -30.14 1.58 -9.08
CA SER A 197 -30.07 0.18 -8.63
C SER A 197 -29.42 -0.71 -9.70
N ALA A 198 -29.81 -0.54 -10.97
CA ALA A 198 -29.19 -1.25 -12.09
C ALA A 198 -27.71 -0.89 -12.27
N ALA A 199 -27.34 0.39 -12.11
CA ALA A 199 -25.95 0.84 -12.18
C ALA A 199 -25.09 0.35 -11.01
N GLN A 200 -25.65 0.28 -9.79
CA GLN A 200 -24.97 -0.31 -8.64
C GLN A 200 -24.78 -1.82 -8.80
N LYS A 201 -25.78 -2.52 -9.32
CA LYS A 201 -25.70 -3.96 -9.60
C LYS A 201 -24.65 -4.25 -10.68
N SER A 202 -24.64 -3.50 -11.79
CA SER A 202 -23.64 -3.67 -12.84
C SER A 202 -22.23 -3.32 -12.37
N ALA A 203 -22.06 -2.31 -11.52
CA ALA A 203 -20.79 -2.00 -10.87
C ALA A 203 -20.30 -3.13 -9.96
N GLY A 204 -21.21 -3.73 -9.18
CA GLY A 204 -20.91 -4.90 -8.35
C GLY A 204 -20.46 -6.12 -9.17
N GLU A 205 -21.19 -6.43 -10.24
CA GLU A 205 -20.86 -7.52 -11.18
C GLU A 205 -19.50 -7.29 -11.87
N ALA A 206 -19.20 -6.04 -12.28
CA ALA A 206 -17.92 -5.68 -12.89
C ALA A 206 -16.73 -5.83 -11.92
N ILE A 207 -16.90 -5.45 -10.65
CA ILE A 207 -15.88 -5.64 -9.61
C ILE A 207 -15.65 -7.14 -9.36
N GLU A 208 -16.71 -7.95 -9.32
CA GLU A 208 -16.60 -9.40 -9.15
C GLU A 208 -15.90 -10.07 -10.33
N LEU A 209 -16.24 -9.68 -11.57
CA LEU A 209 -15.55 -10.09 -12.80
C LEU A 209 -14.07 -9.71 -12.77
N GLY A 210 -13.75 -8.47 -12.36
CA GLY A 210 -12.38 -8.02 -12.19
C GLY A 210 -11.61 -8.87 -11.16
N ARG A 211 -12.22 -9.17 -10.02
CA ARG A 211 -11.64 -10.03 -8.98
C ARG A 211 -11.41 -11.46 -9.49
N LYS A 212 -12.36 -12.02 -10.25
CA LYS A 212 -12.22 -13.35 -10.89
C LYS A 212 -11.11 -13.35 -11.93
N ALA A 213 -10.99 -12.31 -12.74
CA ALA A 213 -9.93 -12.18 -13.75
C ALA A 213 -8.54 -12.11 -13.11
N VAL A 214 -8.38 -11.30 -12.06
CA VAL A 214 -7.12 -11.23 -11.28
C VAL A 214 -6.79 -12.58 -10.67
N ARG A 215 -7.76 -13.24 -10.02
CA ARG A 215 -7.59 -14.60 -9.47
C ARG A 215 -7.12 -15.59 -10.54
N ASN A 216 -7.75 -15.59 -11.71
CA ASN A 216 -7.39 -16.49 -12.80
C ASN A 216 -5.99 -16.20 -13.36
N ALA A 217 -5.58 -14.93 -13.43
CA ALA A 217 -4.24 -14.53 -13.85
C ALA A 217 -3.15 -15.01 -12.87
N ILE A 218 -3.41 -14.93 -11.56
CA ILE A 218 -2.49 -15.43 -10.53
C ILE A 218 -2.36 -16.95 -10.62
N LEU A 219 -3.49 -17.65 -10.78
CA LEU A 219 -3.50 -19.11 -10.93
C LEU A 219 -2.74 -19.54 -12.19
N SER A 220 -2.92 -18.85 -13.33
CA SER A 220 -2.19 -19.17 -14.55
C SER A 220 -0.69 -18.89 -14.43
N GLN A 221 -0.30 -17.81 -13.74
CA GLN A 221 1.11 -17.51 -13.46
C GLN A 221 1.75 -18.59 -12.57
N SER A 222 1.09 -18.98 -11.48
CA SER A 222 1.59 -20.06 -10.61
C SER A 222 1.69 -21.39 -11.37
N GLN A 223 0.72 -21.71 -12.23
CA GLN A 223 0.78 -22.90 -13.09
C GLN A 223 1.95 -22.87 -14.08
N ALA A 224 2.26 -21.72 -14.66
CA ALA A 224 3.41 -21.56 -15.56
C ALA A 224 4.74 -21.76 -14.81
N LEU A 225 4.87 -21.23 -13.61
CA LEU A 225 6.05 -21.46 -12.76
C LEU A 225 6.19 -22.94 -12.37
N VAL A 226 5.08 -23.62 -12.07
CA VAL A 226 5.06 -25.06 -11.81
C VAL A 226 5.53 -25.86 -13.03
N SER A 227 5.05 -25.53 -14.23
CA SER A 227 5.44 -26.26 -15.44
C SER A 227 6.92 -26.07 -15.75
N GLU A 228 7.43 -24.84 -15.62
CA GLU A 228 8.86 -24.54 -15.81
C GLU A 228 9.72 -25.26 -14.77
N ALA A 229 9.34 -25.22 -13.49
CA ALA A 229 10.05 -25.91 -12.41
C ALA A 229 10.20 -27.40 -12.69
N ARG A 230 9.15 -28.04 -13.22
CA ARG A 230 9.17 -29.47 -13.58
C ARG A 230 10.08 -29.76 -14.76
N GLN A 231 10.13 -28.88 -15.77
CA GLN A 231 11.00 -29.05 -16.95
C GLN A 231 12.49 -28.98 -16.58
N VAL A 232 12.86 -28.06 -15.69
CA VAL A 232 14.26 -27.86 -15.31
C VAL A 232 14.70 -28.71 -14.12
N ARG A 233 13.83 -29.58 -13.59
CA ARG A 233 14.08 -30.35 -12.35
C ARG A 233 15.40 -31.12 -12.38
N ASP A 234 15.62 -31.91 -13.41
CA ASP A 234 16.76 -32.82 -13.47
C ASP A 234 18.03 -32.12 -13.98
N SER A 235 17.88 -31.08 -14.81
CA SER A 235 19.00 -30.35 -15.40
C SER A 235 19.52 -29.22 -14.52
N LYS A 236 18.64 -28.59 -13.73
CA LYS A 236 18.93 -27.42 -12.88
C LYS A 236 18.10 -27.49 -11.58
N PRO A 237 18.45 -28.37 -10.64
CA PRO A 237 17.65 -28.64 -9.45
C PRO A 237 17.43 -27.41 -8.55
N ILE A 238 18.44 -26.54 -8.42
CA ILE A 238 18.31 -25.29 -7.66
C ILE A 238 17.33 -24.33 -8.34
N GLN A 239 17.40 -24.18 -9.67
CA GLN A 239 16.45 -23.34 -10.42
C GLN A 239 15.02 -23.89 -10.29
N SER A 240 14.86 -25.22 -10.38
CA SER A 240 13.58 -25.89 -10.16
C SER A 240 12.99 -25.57 -8.78
N LEU A 241 13.83 -25.60 -7.74
CA LEU A 241 13.43 -25.26 -6.37
C LEU A 241 12.97 -23.81 -6.25
N LEU A 242 13.73 -22.87 -6.81
CA LEU A 242 13.39 -21.44 -6.77
C LEU A 242 12.08 -21.14 -7.52
N LEU A 243 11.87 -21.75 -8.69
CA LEU A 243 10.63 -21.61 -9.46
C LEU A 243 9.43 -22.22 -8.72
N ALA A 244 9.60 -23.38 -8.09
CA ALA A 244 8.56 -24.01 -7.28
C ALA A 244 8.19 -23.19 -6.04
N ALA A 245 9.18 -22.58 -5.37
CA ALA A 245 8.96 -21.67 -4.26
C ALA A 245 8.22 -20.40 -4.71
N ALA A 246 8.63 -19.81 -5.85
CA ALA A 246 7.94 -18.67 -6.45
C ALA A 246 6.48 -19.00 -6.80
N ALA A 247 6.20 -20.21 -7.31
CA ALA A 247 4.84 -20.65 -7.62
C ALA A 247 3.94 -20.70 -6.37
N VAL A 248 4.48 -21.13 -5.23
CA VAL A 248 3.78 -21.14 -3.93
C VAL A 248 3.54 -19.71 -3.45
N GLU A 249 4.55 -18.85 -3.52
CA GLU A 249 4.45 -17.47 -3.03
C GLU A 249 3.43 -16.63 -3.81
N VAL A 250 3.42 -16.76 -5.15
CA VAL A 250 2.42 -16.12 -6.03
C VAL A 250 1.00 -16.54 -5.64
N SER A 251 0.79 -17.80 -5.26
CA SER A 251 -0.52 -18.29 -4.81
C SER A 251 -0.87 -17.79 -3.40
N ARG A 252 0.12 -17.72 -2.49
CA ARG A 252 -0.04 -17.39 -1.07
C ARG A 252 -0.43 -15.94 -0.83
N ARG A 253 0.15 -14.99 -1.58
CA ARG A 253 -0.06 -13.55 -1.33
C ARG A 253 -1.48 -13.02 -1.60
N GLN A 254 -2.33 -13.77 -2.30
CA GLN A 254 -3.63 -13.23 -2.76
C GLN A 254 -4.82 -14.17 -2.60
N LEU A 255 -4.61 -15.43 -2.20
CA LEU A 255 -5.69 -16.33 -1.83
C LEU A 255 -5.79 -16.30 -0.29
N GLU A 256 -6.64 -15.43 0.24
CA GLU A 256 -7.05 -15.45 1.66
C GLU A 256 -7.67 -16.81 2.07
N ASP A 257 -8.07 -17.59 1.07
CA ASP A 257 -8.51 -18.97 1.23
C ASP A 257 -7.32 -19.92 1.05
N ARG A 258 -7.15 -20.88 1.96
CA ARG A 258 -6.02 -21.84 2.09
C ARG A 258 -5.80 -22.76 0.88
N MET A 259 -6.33 -22.42 -0.28
CA MET A 259 -6.16 -23.13 -1.53
C MET A 259 -4.84 -22.71 -2.21
N VAL A 260 -3.71 -22.97 -1.56
CA VAL A 260 -2.45 -23.03 -2.29
C VAL A 260 -2.58 -24.15 -3.30
N LEU A 261 -2.29 -23.88 -4.58
CA LEU A 261 -2.33 -24.90 -5.64
C LEU A 261 -1.61 -26.16 -5.16
N PRO A 262 -2.31 -27.30 -4.97
CA PRO A 262 -1.67 -28.54 -4.51
C PRO A 262 -0.50 -28.94 -5.40
N ALA A 263 -0.59 -28.59 -6.68
CA ALA A 263 0.48 -28.76 -7.66
C ALA A 263 1.74 -27.96 -7.33
N ALA A 264 1.64 -26.72 -6.83
CA ALA A 264 2.79 -25.90 -6.45
C ALA A 264 3.50 -26.48 -5.22
N HIS A 265 2.74 -26.82 -4.17
CA HIS A 265 3.28 -27.50 -2.99
C HIS A 265 3.91 -28.86 -3.30
N GLN A 266 3.28 -29.66 -4.16
CA GLN A 266 3.85 -30.94 -4.57
C GLN A 266 5.14 -30.74 -5.36
N THR A 267 5.16 -29.80 -6.30
CA THR A 267 6.36 -29.50 -7.10
C THR A 267 7.50 -28.97 -6.23
N LEU A 268 7.19 -28.18 -5.19
CA LEU A 268 8.19 -27.73 -4.22
C LEU A 268 8.81 -28.92 -3.46
N ARG A 269 7.98 -29.87 -3.00
CA ARG A 269 8.47 -31.11 -2.36
C ARG A 269 9.32 -31.96 -3.31
N ASP A 270 8.87 -32.11 -4.55
CA ASP A 270 9.58 -32.87 -5.58
C ASP A 270 10.92 -32.20 -5.96
N ALA A 271 10.97 -30.86 -6.01
CA ALA A 271 12.20 -30.12 -6.25
C ALA A 271 13.17 -30.23 -5.06
N LEU A 272 12.67 -30.09 -3.83
CA LEU A 272 13.47 -30.25 -2.60
C LEU A 272 14.18 -31.61 -2.54
N SER A 273 13.47 -32.71 -2.87
CA SER A 273 14.08 -34.04 -2.96
C SER A 273 15.15 -34.15 -4.05
N GLY A 274 15.00 -33.41 -5.16
CA GLY A 274 15.97 -33.38 -6.26
C GLY A 274 17.25 -32.59 -5.95
N VAL A 275 17.20 -31.61 -5.04
CA VAL A 275 18.40 -30.84 -4.62
C VAL A 275 19.28 -31.63 -3.65
N GLY A 276 18.78 -32.72 -3.06
CA GLY A 276 19.58 -33.59 -2.19
C GLY A 276 20.01 -32.93 -0.87
N GLY A 277 19.29 -31.91 -0.42
CA GLY A 277 19.59 -31.21 0.84
C GLY A 277 19.54 -32.17 2.03
N ARG A 278 20.59 -32.16 2.86
CA ARG A 278 20.56 -32.85 4.16
C ARG A 278 19.77 -32.00 5.15
N GLY A 279 18.82 -32.64 5.84
CA GLY A 279 18.07 -31.98 6.91
C GLY A 279 18.98 -31.64 8.10
N LEU A 280 18.70 -30.52 8.76
CA LEU A 280 19.32 -30.17 10.04
C LEU A 280 18.62 -30.96 11.14
N ILE A 281 19.17 -32.13 11.47
CA ILE A 281 18.57 -33.05 12.45
C ILE A 281 19.07 -32.72 13.85
N GLY A 282 18.16 -32.59 14.81
CA GLY A 282 18.55 -32.44 16.22
C GLY A 282 17.43 -32.07 17.17
N HIS A 283 16.45 -31.27 16.75
CA HIS A 283 15.29 -30.96 17.59
C HIS A 283 14.47 -32.21 17.91
N GLU A 284 13.95 -32.28 19.13
CA GLU A 284 13.17 -33.41 19.64
C GLU A 284 11.65 -33.23 19.45
N GLU A 285 11.22 -31.98 19.22
CA GLU A 285 9.85 -31.64 18.89
C GLU A 285 9.74 -30.79 17.61
N SER A 286 8.54 -30.30 17.31
CA SER A 286 8.27 -29.48 16.14
C SER A 286 9.15 -28.22 16.13
N ILE A 287 9.73 -27.91 14.98
CA ILE A 287 10.43 -26.65 14.73
C ILE A 287 9.37 -25.60 14.40
N THR A 288 9.30 -24.55 15.22
CA THR A 288 8.27 -23.51 15.19
C THR A 288 8.80 -22.22 14.54
N ALA A 289 10.11 -21.98 14.60
CA ALA A 289 10.72 -20.77 14.04
C ALA A 289 12.09 -21.04 13.40
N VAL A 290 12.43 -20.29 12.35
CA VAL A 290 13.74 -20.35 11.67
C VAL A 290 14.18 -18.96 11.20
N ALA A 291 15.47 -18.66 11.33
CA ALA A 291 16.12 -17.48 10.76
C ALA A 291 17.48 -17.86 10.17
N ILE A 292 17.94 -17.08 9.19
CA ILE A 292 19.30 -17.17 8.63
C ILE A 292 19.99 -15.84 8.91
N SER A 293 21.26 -15.88 9.32
CA SER A 293 22.07 -14.69 9.58
C SER A 293 22.32 -13.90 8.29
N ALA A 294 22.58 -12.60 8.42
CA ALA A 294 22.78 -11.72 7.26
C ALA A 294 24.04 -12.08 6.45
N ASP A 295 25.04 -12.67 7.09
CA ASP A 295 26.23 -13.22 6.44
C ASP A 295 26.00 -14.61 5.79
N GLY A 296 24.84 -15.23 6.02
CA GLY A 296 24.49 -16.55 5.50
C GLY A 296 25.25 -17.72 6.13
N HIS A 297 26.06 -17.47 7.16
CA HIS A 297 26.88 -18.51 7.80
C HIS A 297 26.13 -19.30 8.86
N TRP A 298 25.05 -18.76 9.42
CA TRP A 298 24.33 -19.38 10.52
C TRP A 298 22.84 -19.50 10.21
N ALA A 299 22.26 -20.64 10.55
CA ALA A 299 20.82 -20.76 10.76
C ALA A 299 20.54 -20.84 12.26
N LEU A 300 19.41 -20.26 12.67
CA LEU A 300 18.88 -20.37 14.02
C LEU A 300 17.50 -20.98 13.94
N THR A 301 17.24 -22.05 14.69
CA THR A 301 15.93 -22.68 14.80
C THR A 301 15.45 -22.65 16.23
N GLY A 302 14.15 -22.40 16.42
CA GLY A 302 13.45 -22.55 17.68
C GLY A 302 12.51 -23.76 17.62
N GLY A 303 12.46 -24.54 18.69
CA GLY A 303 11.64 -25.75 18.76
C GLY A 303 10.67 -25.76 19.95
N GLY A 304 9.68 -26.65 19.86
CA GLY A 304 8.81 -27.04 20.97
C GLY A 304 9.54 -27.77 22.10
N ASP A 305 10.77 -28.24 21.85
CA ASP A 305 11.67 -28.84 22.84
C ASP A 305 12.32 -27.82 23.78
N ASN A 306 11.81 -26.58 23.78
CA ASN A 306 12.29 -25.43 24.55
C ASN A 306 13.74 -25.02 24.28
N THR A 307 14.35 -25.53 23.19
CA THR A 307 15.70 -25.16 22.80
C THR A 307 15.70 -24.31 21.55
N ALA A 308 16.67 -23.39 21.48
CA ALA A 308 17.09 -22.84 20.21
C ALA A 308 18.38 -23.55 19.79
N ARG A 309 18.57 -23.73 18.48
CA ARG A 309 19.77 -24.36 17.93
C ARG A 309 20.36 -23.49 16.84
N LEU A 310 21.67 -23.29 16.93
CA LEU A 310 22.45 -22.56 15.96
C LEU A 310 23.24 -23.56 15.11
N TRP A 311 23.12 -23.43 13.78
CA TRP A 311 23.68 -24.34 12.81
C TRP A 311 24.70 -23.60 11.94
N ASP A 312 25.94 -24.08 11.92
CA ASP A 312 26.98 -23.54 11.05
C ASP A 312 26.75 -24.05 9.62
N LEU A 313 26.20 -23.18 8.76
CA LEU A 313 25.93 -23.48 7.36
C LEU A 313 27.20 -23.51 6.49
N SER A 314 28.33 -23.04 7.01
CA SER A 314 29.63 -23.14 6.34
C SER A 314 30.32 -24.48 6.57
N ALA A 315 29.87 -25.24 7.59
CA ALA A 315 30.39 -26.56 7.87
C ALA A 315 30.03 -27.57 6.75
N GLY A 316 30.91 -28.54 6.51
CA GLY A 316 30.66 -29.61 5.54
C GLY A 316 29.45 -30.49 5.89
N ASP A 317 29.10 -30.58 7.18
CA ASP A 317 27.83 -31.14 7.66
C ASP A 317 27.28 -30.29 8.81
N PRO A 318 26.40 -29.32 8.52
CA PRO A 318 25.82 -28.43 9.53
C PRO A 318 25.03 -29.17 10.62
N SER A 319 24.54 -30.38 10.34
CA SER A 319 23.74 -31.17 11.29
C SER A 319 24.59 -31.90 12.34
N ALA A 320 25.89 -32.04 12.10
CA ALA A 320 26.75 -32.90 12.93
C ALA A 320 26.91 -32.38 14.36
N LYS A 321 26.98 -31.06 14.54
CA LYS A 321 27.22 -30.41 15.84
C LYS A 321 26.54 -29.04 15.92
N PRO A 322 25.21 -28.97 16.05
CA PRO A 322 24.54 -27.71 16.37
C PRO A 322 24.98 -27.21 17.75
N LEU A 323 25.11 -25.89 17.89
CA LEU A 323 25.21 -25.26 19.20
C LEU A 323 23.79 -25.13 19.78
N VAL A 324 23.55 -25.75 20.92
CA VAL A 324 22.27 -25.63 21.64
C VAL A 324 22.32 -24.37 22.51
N LEU A 325 21.27 -23.56 22.44
CA LEU A 325 21.03 -22.38 23.25
C LEU A 325 19.91 -22.70 24.26
N PRO A 326 20.26 -23.10 25.49
CA PRO A 326 19.32 -23.72 26.42
C PRO A 326 18.63 -22.73 27.37
N GLY A 327 17.59 -23.21 28.05
CA GLY A 327 17.11 -22.62 29.30
C GLY A 327 15.81 -21.85 29.19
N HIS A 328 15.19 -21.74 28.00
CA HIS A 328 13.76 -21.41 27.94
C HIS A 328 12.95 -22.53 28.62
N ASP A 329 11.84 -22.15 29.25
CA ASP A 329 10.95 -23.09 29.96
C ASP A 329 9.67 -23.40 29.17
N GLY A 330 9.58 -22.88 27.93
CA GLY A 330 8.48 -23.10 26.99
C GLY A 330 8.96 -23.04 25.54
N GLY A 331 8.10 -23.49 24.62
CA GLY A 331 8.41 -23.55 23.20
C GLY A 331 8.85 -22.20 22.63
N ILE A 332 9.81 -22.22 21.70
CA ILE A 332 10.36 -21.00 21.09
C ILE A 332 9.59 -20.70 19.80
N ASP A 333 8.70 -19.72 19.83
CA ASP A 333 7.83 -19.39 18.69
C ASP A 333 8.41 -18.33 17.75
N ALA A 334 9.48 -17.64 18.15
CA ALA A 334 10.09 -16.62 17.32
C ALA A 334 11.62 -16.58 17.48
N VAL A 335 12.33 -16.41 16.36
CA VAL A 335 13.79 -16.25 16.33
C VAL A 335 14.21 -15.18 15.33
N ALA A 336 15.28 -14.44 15.63
CA ALA A 336 15.85 -13.44 14.72
C ALA A 336 17.36 -13.29 14.92
N PHE A 337 18.05 -12.80 13.88
CA PHE A 337 19.43 -12.33 13.95
C PHE A 337 19.48 -10.80 13.86
N SER A 338 20.47 -10.18 14.50
CA SER A 338 20.83 -8.79 14.22
C SER A 338 21.46 -8.67 12.83
N ALA A 339 21.37 -7.48 12.23
CA ALA A 339 21.90 -7.20 10.89
C ALA A 339 23.42 -7.43 10.78
N ASP A 340 24.17 -7.26 11.87
CA ASP A 340 25.61 -7.52 11.95
C ASP A 340 25.97 -9.00 12.26
N SER A 341 24.96 -9.88 12.31
CA SER A 341 25.06 -11.31 12.63
C SER A 341 25.73 -11.61 13.98
N ARG A 342 25.86 -10.62 14.87
CA ARG A 342 26.46 -10.79 16.20
C ARG A 342 25.47 -11.36 17.20
N TRP A 343 24.21 -10.95 17.13
CA TRP A 343 23.21 -11.27 18.13
C TRP A 343 22.15 -12.19 17.54
N ALA A 344 21.75 -13.17 18.34
CA ALA A 344 20.52 -13.92 18.15
C ALA A 344 19.50 -13.50 19.20
N LEU A 345 18.22 -13.43 18.81
CA LEU A 345 17.10 -13.17 19.71
C LEU A 345 16.10 -14.30 19.58
N THR A 346 15.69 -14.86 20.71
CA THR A 346 14.67 -15.91 20.81
C THR A 346 13.50 -15.41 21.64
N GLY A 347 12.27 -15.64 21.19
CA GLY A 347 11.03 -15.36 21.92
C GLY A 347 10.29 -16.65 22.21
N SER A 348 9.82 -16.81 23.45
CA SER A 348 9.25 -18.06 23.94
C SER A 348 7.87 -17.89 24.57
N LEU A 349 7.14 -18.99 24.61
CA LEU A 349 5.92 -19.19 25.38
C LEU A 349 6.15 -19.13 26.91
N ASP A 350 7.39 -19.06 27.38
CA ASP A 350 7.74 -18.76 28.78
C ASP A 350 7.64 -17.27 29.15
N ASN A 351 7.09 -16.45 28.26
CA ASN A 351 6.91 -15.00 28.36
C ASN A 351 8.23 -14.20 28.38
N THR A 352 9.36 -14.84 28.08
CA THR A 352 10.66 -14.18 28.02
C THR A 352 11.22 -14.20 26.60
N ALA A 353 11.99 -13.15 26.30
CA ALA A 353 12.91 -13.18 25.18
C ALA A 353 14.35 -13.32 25.69
N ARG A 354 15.23 -13.93 24.91
CA ARG A 354 16.64 -14.07 25.25
C ARG A 354 17.52 -13.58 24.12
N LEU A 355 18.47 -12.74 24.47
CA LEU A 355 19.45 -12.17 23.57
C LEU A 355 20.80 -12.86 23.79
N TRP A 356 21.35 -13.42 22.71
CA TRP A 356 22.52 -14.29 22.71
C TRP A 356 23.68 -13.62 21.97
N ASP A 357 24.84 -13.43 22.61
CA ASP A 357 26.04 -12.91 21.94
C ASP A 357 26.79 -14.05 21.24
N LEU A 358 26.68 -14.11 19.92
CA LEU A 358 27.31 -15.15 19.11
C LEU A 358 28.82 -14.98 18.97
N ARG A 359 29.37 -13.84 19.43
CA ARG A 359 30.83 -13.61 19.50
C ARG A 359 31.42 -13.94 20.87
N ALA A 360 30.59 -14.30 21.85
CA ALA A 360 31.10 -14.80 23.12
C ALA A 360 31.86 -16.12 22.92
N VAL A 361 32.81 -16.40 23.83
CA VAL A 361 33.56 -17.67 23.82
C VAL A 361 32.62 -18.88 23.89
N ASP A 362 31.55 -18.74 24.68
CA ASP A 362 30.45 -19.69 24.74
C ASP A 362 29.12 -18.92 24.63
N PRO A 363 28.52 -18.85 23.43
CA PRO A 363 27.24 -18.18 23.24
C PRO A 363 26.09 -18.79 24.03
N SER A 364 26.21 -20.03 24.53
CA SER A 364 25.14 -20.73 25.24
C SER A 364 25.08 -20.42 26.74
N ALA A 365 26.16 -19.91 27.33
CA ALA A 365 26.32 -19.87 28.77
C ALA A 365 25.56 -18.74 29.47
N ASN A 366 25.40 -17.57 28.82
CA ASN A 366 24.91 -16.36 29.49
C ASN A 366 24.05 -15.48 28.56
N PRO A 367 22.81 -15.89 28.21
CA PRO A 367 21.90 -15.01 27.52
C PRO A 367 21.47 -13.83 28.41
N LEU A 368 21.25 -12.67 27.80
CA LEU A 368 20.49 -11.60 28.44
C LEU A 368 18.99 -11.95 28.36
N VAL A 369 18.37 -12.17 29.51
CA VAL A 369 16.94 -12.49 29.61
C VAL A 369 16.14 -11.20 29.70
N LEU A 370 15.31 -10.96 28.69
CA LEU A 370 14.39 -9.84 28.59
C LEU A 370 13.03 -10.26 29.16
N ARG A 371 12.59 -9.54 30.19
CA ARG A 371 11.33 -9.79 30.91
C ARG A 371 10.42 -8.57 30.79
N GLY A 372 9.11 -8.79 30.82
CA GLY A 372 8.12 -7.72 30.84
C GLY A 372 6.75 -8.15 30.35
N HIS A 373 6.72 -9.06 29.36
CA HIS A 373 5.47 -9.65 28.87
C HIS A 373 4.85 -10.61 29.88
N VAL A 374 3.52 -10.69 29.87
CA VAL A 374 2.75 -11.59 30.73
C VAL A 374 2.12 -12.77 29.96
N SER A 375 2.27 -12.76 28.63
CA SER A 375 1.89 -13.85 27.73
C SER A 375 3.04 -14.23 26.79
N GLY A 376 2.86 -15.32 26.05
CA GLY A 376 3.89 -15.90 25.19
C GLY A 376 4.34 -14.93 24.08
N ILE A 377 5.66 -14.87 23.86
CA ILE A 377 6.25 -14.03 22.82
C ILE A 377 6.15 -14.77 21.49
N THR A 378 5.44 -14.17 20.53
CA THR A 378 5.16 -14.76 19.22
C THR A 378 5.87 -14.05 18.07
N ALA A 379 6.50 -12.91 18.35
CA ALA A 379 7.29 -12.18 17.37
C ALA A 379 8.54 -11.57 18.00
N VAL A 380 9.66 -11.65 17.29
CA VAL A 380 10.89 -10.94 17.64
C VAL A 380 11.50 -10.34 16.38
N ALA A 381 12.12 -9.18 16.50
CA ALA A 381 12.81 -8.52 15.39
C ALA A 381 13.96 -7.65 15.88
N PHE A 382 14.93 -7.42 15.01
CA PHE A 382 15.91 -6.36 15.16
C PHE A 382 15.59 -5.20 14.20
N SER A 383 15.93 -3.98 14.58
CA SER A 383 15.99 -2.86 13.65
C SER A 383 17.05 -3.11 12.58
N ALA A 384 16.89 -2.47 11.41
CA ALA A 384 17.82 -2.64 10.29
C ALA A 384 19.25 -2.19 10.61
N ASP A 385 19.42 -1.22 11.53
CA ASP A 385 20.71 -0.77 12.04
C ASP A 385 21.26 -1.66 13.18
N GLY A 386 20.49 -2.64 13.65
CA GLY A 386 20.86 -3.58 14.71
C GLY A 386 20.87 -2.97 16.13
N HIS A 387 20.44 -1.72 16.31
CA HIS A 387 20.50 -1.04 17.61
C HIS A 387 19.29 -1.30 18.51
N LEU A 388 18.18 -1.76 17.95
CA LEU A 388 16.96 -2.06 18.69
C LEU A 388 16.56 -3.52 18.50
N ALA A 389 16.03 -4.10 19.56
CA ALA A 389 15.31 -5.37 19.55
C ALA A 389 13.85 -5.11 19.95
N LEU A 390 12.92 -5.75 19.25
CA LEU A 390 11.49 -5.66 19.49
C LEU A 390 10.96 -7.05 19.84
N THR A 391 10.03 -7.10 20.79
CA THR A 391 9.29 -8.30 21.19
C THR A 391 7.80 -8.02 21.09
N GLY A 392 7.08 -8.94 20.45
CA GLY A 392 5.62 -8.94 20.36
C GLY A 392 5.06 -10.16 21.07
N SER A 393 4.10 -9.94 21.95
CA SER A 393 3.44 -10.99 22.75
C SER A 393 1.94 -11.00 22.47
N LEU A 394 1.28 -12.04 22.95
CA LEU A 394 -0.17 -12.25 22.89
C LEU A 394 -0.96 -11.42 23.93
N ASP A 395 -0.29 -10.59 24.73
CA ASP A 395 -0.88 -9.82 25.84
C ASP A 395 -1.58 -8.52 25.43
#